data_AF-A0A3D4GZ66-F1
#
_entry.id   AF-A0A3D4GZ66-F1
#
_cell.length_a   1.000
_cell.length_b   1.000
_cell.length_c   1.000
_cell.angle_alpha   90.00
_cell.angle_beta   90.00
_cell.angle_gamma   90.00
#
_symmetry.space_group_name_H-M   'P 1'
#
loop_
_entity.id
_entity.type
_entity.pdbx_description
1 polymer ?
#
loop_
_entity_poly.entity_id
_entity_poly.type
_entity_poly.pdbx_seq_one_letter_code
_entity_poly.pdbx_strand_id
1 'polypeptide(L)'
;ELDDFSRLALAGANFNLGMTYLRRKRYADAVSAFERSSKMDTVDAKTAYCLGTAYRKQKKYPEAVEELNRAIRLNSHLASAYFGLGSALLRQGKPEEAKNAFTQATEKNPRHVASHFMLGSVAWKQSDWKDAAAAWQKVIDINPKHQKAKTWLGKAKAKTGEHATKGRGVRG
;
A
#
# COMPACT_ATOMS: atom_id res chain seq x y z
N GLU A 1 -15.45 32.50 -17.68
CA GLU A 1 -14.66 31.54 -16.89
C GLU A 1 -15.20 31.49 -15.47
N LEU A 2 -15.09 30.36 -14.76
CA LEU A 2 -15.41 30.30 -13.33
C LEU A 2 -14.35 31.06 -12.53
N ASP A 3 -14.75 31.81 -11.50
CA ASP A 3 -13.83 32.41 -10.53
C ASP A 3 -13.13 31.33 -9.68
N ASP A 4 -12.02 31.69 -9.04
CA ASP A 4 -11.19 30.74 -8.28
C ASP A 4 -11.92 30.11 -7.10
N PHE A 5 -12.84 30.84 -6.45
CA PHE A 5 -13.65 30.28 -5.37
C PHE A 5 -14.63 29.22 -5.91
N SER A 6 -15.28 29.49 -7.03
CA SER A 6 -16.16 28.55 -7.72
C SER A 6 -15.41 27.32 -8.21
N ARG A 7 -14.16 27.47 -8.70
CA ARG A 7 -13.28 26.35 -9.08
C ARG A 7 -12.94 25.47 -7.88
N LEU A 8 -12.55 26.08 -6.75
CA LEU A 8 -12.24 25.37 -5.50
C LEU A 8 -13.46 24.61 -4.95
N ALA A 9 -14.63 25.26 -4.92
CA ALA A 9 -15.87 24.64 -4.47
C ALA A 9 -16.25 23.44 -5.36
N LEU A 10 -16.13 23.59 -6.68
CA LEU A 10 -16.40 22.52 -7.63
C LEU A 10 -15.40 21.36 -7.49
N ALA A 11 -14.12 21.66 -7.24
CA ALA A 11 -13.10 20.66 -6.98
C ALA A 11 -13.43 19.83 -5.73
N GLY A 12 -13.81 20.50 -4.64
CA GLY A 12 -14.23 19.85 -3.39
C GLY A 12 -15.49 19.00 -3.55
N ALA A 13 -16.48 19.50 -4.30
CA ALA A 13 -17.69 18.75 -4.62
C ALA A 13 -17.38 17.47 -5.42
N ASN A 14 -16.54 17.56 -6.45
CA ASN A 14 -16.10 16.41 -7.23
C ASN A 14 -15.29 15.41 -6.39
N PHE A 15 -14.44 15.88 -5.49
CA PHE A 15 -13.72 15.02 -4.55
C PHE A 15 -14.69 14.23 -3.66
N ASN A 16 -15.68 14.91 -3.06
CA ASN A 16 -16.68 14.28 -2.19
C ASN A 16 -17.56 13.28 -2.96
N LEU A 17 -17.88 13.60 -4.22
CA LEU A 17 -18.58 12.70 -5.13
C LEU A 17 -17.75 11.44 -5.41
N GLY A 18 -16.45 11.60 -5.72
CA GLY A 18 -15.53 10.50 -5.93
C GLY A 18 -15.40 9.59 -4.71
N MET A 19 -15.32 10.18 -3.52
CA MET A 19 -15.33 9.44 -2.25
C MET A 19 -16.63 8.64 -2.04
N THR A 20 -17.76 9.21 -2.43
CA THR A 20 -19.07 8.53 -2.35
C THR A 20 -19.12 7.33 -3.29
N TYR A 21 -18.65 7.48 -4.52
CA TYR A 21 -18.53 6.37 -5.46
C TYR A 21 -17.55 5.30 -5.00
N LEU A 22 -16.42 5.69 -4.42
CA LEU A 22 -15.42 4.75 -3.87
C LEU A 22 -16.03 3.89 -2.76
N ARG A 23 -16.80 4.49 -1.83
CA ARG A 23 -17.51 3.77 -0.76
C ARG A 23 -18.55 2.80 -1.33
N ARG A 24 -19.23 3.17 -2.41
CA ARG A 24 -20.19 2.32 -3.15
C ARG A 24 -19.52 1.31 -4.09
N LYS A 25 -18.18 1.22 -4.10
CA LYS A 25 -17.39 0.37 -5.00
C LYS A 25 -17.61 0.65 -6.50
N ARG A 26 -18.16 1.82 -6.83
CA ARG A 26 -18.33 2.32 -8.20
C ARG A 26 -17.04 2.96 -8.66
N TYR A 27 -16.05 2.14 -8.96
CA TYR A 27 -14.67 2.62 -9.14
C TYR A 27 -14.45 3.47 -10.39
N ALA A 28 -15.16 3.18 -11.49
CA ALA A 28 -15.10 3.99 -12.71
C ALA A 28 -15.63 5.41 -12.47
N ASP A 29 -16.81 5.52 -11.86
CA ASP A 29 -17.39 6.82 -11.49
C ASP A 29 -16.51 7.59 -10.48
N ALA A 30 -15.88 6.87 -9.55
CA ALA A 30 -14.95 7.46 -8.60
C ALA A 30 -13.75 8.09 -9.32
N VAL A 31 -13.16 7.39 -10.29
CA VAL A 31 -12.06 7.92 -11.12
C VAL A 31 -12.52 9.17 -11.86
N SER A 32 -13.64 9.14 -12.58
CA SER A 32 -14.11 10.30 -13.33
C SER A 32 -14.42 11.51 -12.44
N ALA A 33 -14.88 11.30 -11.21
CA ALA A 33 -15.08 12.37 -10.25
C ALA A 33 -13.74 12.92 -9.71
N PHE A 34 -12.79 12.06 -9.37
CA PHE A 34 -11.47 12.50 -8.90
C PHE A 34 -10.64 13.19 -9.99
N GLU A 35 -10.73 12.75 -11.25
CA GLU A 35 -10.08 13.43 -12.37
C GLU A 35 -10.65 14.84 -12.58
N ARG A 36 -11.97 15.00 -12.47
CA ARG A 36 -12.61 16.33 -12.50
C ARG A 36 -12.14 17.20 -11.35
N SER A 37 -11.97 16.65 -10.15
CA SER A 37 -11.39 17.36 -9.00
C SER A 37 -9.93 17.77 -9.29
N SER A 38 -9.10 16.86 -9.81
CA SER A 38 -7.69 17.15 -10.09
C SER A 38 -7.46 18.17 -11.21
N LYS A 39 -8.41 18.39 -12.12
CA LYS A 39 -8.31 19.37 -13.22
C LYS A 39 -8.59 20.81 -12.77
N MET A 40 -9.18 21.00 -11.60
CA MET A 40 -9.53 22.33 -11.07
C MET A 40 -8.38 22.96 -10.27
N ASP A 41 -7.13 22.60 -10.60
CA ASP A 41 -5.88 23.06 -9.96
C ASP A 41 -5.79 22.95 -8.44
N THR A 42 -6.69 22.18 -7.82
CA THR A 42 -6.51 21.72 -6.43
C THR A 42 -5.54 20.56 -6.41
N VAL A 43 -4.26 20.86 -6.62
CA VAL A 43 -3.17 19.89 -6.54
C VAL A 43 -2.95 19.52 -5.08
N ASP A 44 -3.75 18.58 -4.57
CA ASP A 44 -3.60 18.03 -3.22
C ASP A 44 -3.26 16.54 -3.29
N ALA A 45 -2.31 16.14 -2.46
CA ALA A 45 -1.85 14.78 -2.28
C ALA A 45 -3.01 13.82 -1.97
N LYS A 46 -4.05 14.29 -1.27
CA LYS A 46 -5.24 13.51 -0.95
C LYS A 46 -6.02 13.07 -2.19
N THR A 47 -6.26 13.97 -3.15
CA THR A 47 -6.98 13.66 -4.39
C THR A 47 -6.19 12.68 -5.24
N ALA A 48 -4.87 12.90 -5.41
CA ALA A 48 -3.99 11.97 -6.12
C ALA A 48 -3.98 10.57 -5.46
N TYR A 49 -3.89 10.50 -4.13
CA TYR A 49 -3.97 9.23 -3.39
C TYR A 49 -5.30 8.50 -3.60
N CYS A 50 -6.42 9.23 -3.54
CA CYS A 50 -7.75 8.66 -3.75
C CYS A 50 -7.94 8.17 -5.19
N LEU A 51 -7.45 8.93 -6.17
CA LEU A 51 -7.48 8.56 -7.58
C LEU A 51 -6.63 7.30 -7.84
N GLY A 52 -5.38 7.27 -7.35
CA GLY A 52 -4.53 6.08 -7.45
C GLY A 52 -5.12 4.85 -6.74
N THR A 53 -5.82 5.07 -5.62
CA THR A 53 -6.57 3.99 -4.94
C THR A 53 -7.73 3.48 -5.79
N ALA A 54 -8.49 4.36 -6.45
CA ALA A 54 -9.57 3.99 -7.33
C ALA A 54 -9.06 3.21 -8.55
N TYR A 55 -7.98 3.66 -9.18
CA TYR A 55 -7.30 2.93 -10.26
C TYR A 55 -6.85 1.53 -9.84
N ARG A 56 -6.21 1.41 -8.67
CA ARG A 56 -5.79 0.11 -8.13
C ARG A 56 -6.98 -0.84 -7.92
N LYS A 57 -8.15 -0.31 -7.51
CA LYS A 57 -9.38 -1.10 -7.35
C LYS A 57 -9.98 -1.53 -8.69
N GLN A 58 -9.77 -0.77 -9.76
CA GLN A 58 -10.09 -1.16 -11.14
C GLN A 58 -9.06 -2.11 -11.76
N LYS A 59 -7.99 -2.48 -11.05
CA LYS A 59 -6.84 -3.24 -11.58
C LYS A 59 -6.06 -2.50 -12.68
N LYS A 60 -6.27 -1.20 -12.80
CA LYS A 60 -5.48 -0.28 -13.64
C LYS A 60 -4.20 0.09 -12.89
N TYR A 61 -3.29 -0.87 -12.80
CA TYR A 61 -2.11 -0.74 -11.94
C TYR A 61 -1.10 0.30 -12.44
N PRO A 62 -0.82 0.48 -13.75
CA PRO A 62 0.07 1.53 -14.22
C PRO A 62 -0.40 2.93 -13.80
N GLU A 63 -1.67 3.25 -14.04
CA GLU A 63 -2.29 4.54 -13.67
C GLU A 63 -2.33 4.71 -12.14
N ALA A 64 -2.54 3.62 -11.39
CA ALA A 64 -2.44 3.66 -9.95
C ALA A 64 -1.04 4.06 -9.48
N VAL A 65 0.02 3.48 -10.07
CA VAL A 65 1.41 3.79 -9.72
C VAL A 65 1.72 5.26 -10.00
N GLU A 66 1.28 5.79 -11.13
CA GLU A 66 1.48 7.20 -11.49
C GLU A 66 0.88 8.15 -10.45
N GLU A 67 -0.40 7.95 -10.11
CA GLU A 67 -1.12 8.81 -9.17
C GLU A 67 -0.65 8.64 -7.72
N LEU A 68 -0.24 7.43 -7.33
CA LEU A 68 0.35 7.19 -6.00
C LEU A 68 1.73 7.84 -5.87
N ASN A 69 2.55 7.79 -6.93
CA ASN A 69 3.81 8.54 -6.97
C ASN A 69 3.57 10.05 -6.95
N ARG A 70 2.55 10.54 -7.66
CA ARG A 70 2.14 11.95 -7.58
C ARG A 70 1.74 12.34 -6.15
N ALA A 71 0.93 11.52 -5.48
CA ALA A 71 0.56 11.74 -4.08
C ALA A 71 1.79 11.80 -3.15
N ILE A 72 2.78 10.92 -3.36
CA ILE A 72 4.03 10.90 -2.59
C ILE A 72 4.88 12.15 -2.86
N ARG A 73 4.97 12.63 -4.12
CA ARG A 73 5.67 13.88 -4.45
C ARG A 73 5.04 15.08 -3.76
N LEU A 74 3.71 15.11 -3.68
CA LEU A 74 2.96 16.19 -3.03
C LEU A 74 3.02 16.11 -1.51
N ASN A 75 3.05 14.90 -0.94
CA ASN A 75 3.24 14.69 0.48
C ASN A 75 3.94 13.36 0.75
N SER A 76 5.24 13.45 1.07
CA SER A 76 6.12 12.32 1.33
C SER A 76 5.91 11.64 2.68
N HIS A 77 4.97 12.11 3.51
CA HIS A 77 4.64 11.51 4.81
C HIS A 77 3.40 10.60 4.75
N LEU A 78 2.77 10.46 3.57
CA LEU A 78 1.60 9.60 3.37
C LEU A 78 1.99 8.11 3.32
N ALA A 79 2.14 7.48 4.49
CA ALA A 79 2.38 6.03 4.60
C ALA A 79 1.38 5.19 3.77
N SER A 80 0.11 5.60 3.73
CA SER A 80 -0.94 4.94 2.95
C SER A 80 -0.69 5.00 1.44
N ALA A 81 -0.05 6.06 0.93
CA ALA A 81 0.30 6.17 -0.49
C ALA A 81 1.43 5.20 -0.87
N TYR A 82 2.48 5.13 -0.04
CA TYR A 82 3.54 4.13 -0.19
C TYR A 82 3.01 2.68 -0.11
N PHE A 83 2.08 2.40 0.81
CA PHE A 83 1.42 1.09 0.86
C PHE A 83 0.61 0.80 -0.41
N GLY A 84 -0.15 1.80 -0.90
CA GLY A 84 -0.87 1.69 -2.16
C GLY A 84 0.06 1.37 -3.32
N LEU A 85 1.22 2.04 -3.37
CA LEU A 85 2.25 1.89 -4.40
C LEU A 85 2.82 0.48 -4.39
N GLY A 86 3.25 -0.01 -3.22
CA GLY A 86 3.74 -1.37 -3.08
C GLY A 86 2.69 -2.42 -3.47
N SER A 87 1.42 -2.19 -3.11
CA SER A 87 0.33 -3.08 -3.51
C SER A 87 0.10 -3.10 -5.03
N ALA A 88 0.27 -1.98 -5.73
CA ALA A 88 0.12 -1.90 -7.18
C ALA A 88 1.32 -2.56 -7.88
N LEU A 89 2.55 -2.29 -7.41
CA LEU A 89 3.79 -2.88 -7.93
C LEU A 89 3.81 -4.40 -7.80
N LEU A 90 3.35 -4.96 -6.68
CA LEU A 90 3.19 -6.42 -6.56
C LEU A 90 2.25 -7.01 -7.61
N ARG A 91 1.20 -6.28 -7.98
CA ARG A 91 0.25 -6.73 -9.00
C ARG A 91 0.82 -6.61 -10.42
N GLN A 92 1.83 -5.78 -10.61
CA GLN A 92 2.62 -5.71 -11.84
C GLN A 92 3.78 -6.71 -11.88
N GLY A 93 3.94 -7.57 -10.86
CA GLY A 93 5.05 -8.53 -10.81
C GLY A 93 6.39 -7.91 -10.44
N LYS A 94 6.41 -6.77 -9.74
CA LYS A 94 7.61 -6.04 -9.31
C LYS A 94 7.82 -6.16 -7.78
N PRO A 95 8.26 -7.32 -7.26
CA PRO A 95 8.34 -7.58 -5.83
C PRO A 95 9.39 -6.73 -5.10
N GLU A 96 10.55 -6.46 -5.70
CA GLU A 96 11.60 -5.64 -5.06
C GLU A 96 11.18 -4.18 -4.92
N GLU A 97 10.64 -3.57 -5.98
CA GLU A 97 10.10 -2.21 -5.94
C GLU A 97 8.97 -2.12 -4.90
N ALA A 98 8.13 -3.16 -4.81
CA ALA A 98 7.08 -3.20 -3.81
C ALA A 98 7.60 -3.34 -2.38
N LYS A 99 8.63 -4.16 -2.14
CA LYS A 99 9.31 -4.29 -0.84
C LYS A 99 9.79 -2.92 -0.39
N ASN A 100 10.49 -2.18 -1.26
CA ASN A 100 10.95 -0.83 -0.97
C ASN A 100 9.79 0.11 -0.60
N ALA A 101 8.71 0.11 -1.39
CA ALA A 101 7.54 0.93 -1.09
C ALA A 101 6.88 0.57 0.26
N PHE A 102 6.79 -0.71 0.62
CA PHE A 102 6.27 -1.09 1.94
C PHE A 102 7.21 -0.71 3.08
N THR A 103 8.53 -0.80 2.89
CA THR A 103 9.53 -0.33 3.85
C THR A 103 9.36 1.17 4.10
N GLN A 104 9.28 1.97 3.03
CA GLN A 104 9.00 3.40 3.14
C GLN A 104 7.69 3.68 3.88
N ALA A 105 6.63 2.92 3.61
CA ALA A 105 5.37 3.05 4.36
C ALA A 105 5.55 2.79 5.87
N THR A 106 6.39 1.82 6.25
CA THR A 106 6.70 1.54 7.67
C THR A 106 7.64 2.58 8.30
N GLU A 107 8.52 3.21 7.53
CA GLU A 107 9.34 4.32 8.02
C GLU A 107 8.48 5.56 8.30
N LYS A 108 7.54 5.89 7.40
CA LYS A 108 6.61 7.01 7.59
C LYS A 108 5.60 6.75 8.70
N ASN A 109 5.18 5.50 8.88
CA ASN A 109 4.33 5.09 9.98
C ASN A 109 4.75 3.71 10.52
N PRO A 110 5.56 3.67 11.60
CA PRO A 110 6.03 2.43 12.21
C PRO A 110 4.91 1.49 12.68
N ARG A 111 3.70 2.02 12.91
CA ARG A 111 2.53 1.25 13.35
C ARG A 111 1.62 0.84 12.18
N HIS A 112 2.03 1.01 10.92
CA HIS A 112 1.23 0.65 9.75
C HIS A 112 1.16 -0.87 9.54
N VAL A 113 0.21 -1.50 10.22
CA VAL A 113 -0.03 -2.96 10.27
C VAL A 113 0.00 -3.61 8.88
N ALA A 114 -0.70 -3.03 7.91
CA ALA A 114 -0.82 -3.62 6.57
C ALA A 114 0.52 -3.67 5.83
N SER A 115 1.41 -2.69 6.03
CA SER A 115 2.73 -2.68 5.38
C SER A 115 3.66 -3.72 5.97
N HIS A 116 3.72 -3.85 7.30
CA HIS A 116 4.46 -4.93 7.97
C HIS A 116 3.97 -6.31 7.51
N PHE A 117 2.65 -6.49 7.39
CA PHE A 117 2.10 -7.76 6.91
C PHE A 117 2.51 -8.08 5.47
N MET A 118 2.52 -7.07 4.59
CA MET A 118 2.93 -7.23 3.20
C MET A 118 4.44 -7.44 3.07
N LEU A 119 5.28 -6.78 3.87
CA LEU A 119 6.72 -7.06 3.93
C LEU A 119 6.98 -8.52 4.27
N GLY A 120 6.31 -9.05 5.29
CA GLY A 120 6.44 -10.46 5.64
C GLY A 120 5.99 -11.40 4.52
N SER A 121 4.92 -11.02 3.81
CA SER A 121 4.42 -11.79 2.66
C SER A 121 5.38 -11.79 1.47
N VAL A 122 6.08 -10.67 1.22
CA VAL A 122 7.08 -10.56 0.15
C VAL A 122 8.33 -11.38 0.52
N ALA A 123 8.86 -11.18 1.73
CA ALA A 123 10.01 -11.94 2.24
C ALA A 123 9.75 -13.47 2.22
N TRP A 124 8.55 -13.89 2.62
CA TRP A 124 8.13 -15.30 2.51
C TRP A 124 8.20 -15.82 1.07
N LYS A 125 7.71 -15.07 0.09
CA LYS A 125 7.79 -15.51 -1.31
C LYS A 125 9.23 -15.60 -1.81
N GLN A 126 10.14 -14.80 -1.25
CA GLN A 126 11.58 -14.82 -1.54
C GLN A 126 12.32 -15.91 -0.76
N SER A 127 11.62 -16.75 0.02
CA SER A 127 12.21 -17.73 0.94
C SER A 127 13.07 -17.12 2.05
N ASP A 128 12.94 -15.82 2.31
CA ASP A 128 13.56 -15.15 3.44
C ASP A 128 12.66 -15.30 4.67
N TRP A 129 12.68 -16.51 5.24
CA TRP A 129 11.82 -16.89 6.35
C TRP A 129 12.14 -16.11 7.63
N LYS A 130 13.37 -15.62 7.78
CA LYS A 130 13.81 -14.83 8.94
C LYS A 130 13.18 -13.45 8.90
N ASP A 131 13.29 -12.74 7.78
CA ASP A 131 12.67 -11.43 7.60
C ASP A 131 11.14 -11.54 7.60
N ALA A 132 10.59 -12.60 7.02
CA ALA A 132 9.15 -12.87 7.07
C ALA A 132 8.65 -12.99 8.52
N ALA A 133 9.35 -13.76 9.36
CA ALA A 133 9.03 -13.88 10.77
C ALA A 133 9.14 -12.54 11.51
N ALA A 134 10.20 -11.77 11.28
CA ALA A 134 10.39 -10.46 11.92
C ALA A 134 9.24 -9.49 11.57
N ALA A 135 8.87 -9.40 10.30
CA ALA A 135 7.80 -8.52 9.83
C ALA A 135 6.42 -8.93 10.40
N TRP A 136 6.09 -10.23 10.42
CA TRP A 136 4.84 -10.69 11.03
C TRP A 136 4.84 -10.61 12.55
N GLN A 137 6.00 -10.69 13.21
CA GLN A 137 6.11 -10.40 14.64
C GLN A 137 5.75 -8.93 14.91
N LYS A 138 6.25 -7.97 14.11
CA LYS A 138 5.84 -6.56 14.24
C LYS A 138 4.34 -6.34 14.09
N VAL A 139 3.68 -7.08 13.19
CA VAL A 139 2.21 -7.05 13.07
C VAL A 139 1.53 -7.46 14.37
N ILE A 140 2.03 -8.50 15.05
CA ILE A 140 1.48 -8.99 16.31
C ILE A 140 1.79 -8.02 17.46
N ASP A 141 2.98 -7.43 17.49
CA ASP A 141 3.35 -6.44 18.50
C ASP A 141 2.41 -5.21 18.44
N ILE A 142 2.01 -4.79 17.23
CA ILE A 142 1.08 -3.68 17.03
C ILE A 142 -0.39 -4.10 17.23
N ASN A 143 -0.75 -5.29 16.74
CA ASN A 143 -2.10 -5.85 16.84
C ASN A 143 -2.04 -7.32 17.27
N PRO A 144 -2.07 -7.59 18.59
CA PRO A 144 -1.97 -8.94 19.13
C PRO A 144 -3.11 -9.88 18.70
N LYS A 145 -4.25 -9.35 18.22
CA LYS A 145 -5.41 -10.12 17.75
C LYS A 145 -5.34 -10.46 16.26
N HIS A 146 -4.27 -10.09 15.55
CA HIS A 146 -4.14 -10.33 14.11
C HIS A 146 -3.85 -11.81 13.78
N GLN A 147 -4.91 -12.62 13.68
CA GLN A 147 -4.82 -14.08 13.55
C GLN A 147 -3.98 -14.55 12.36
N LYS A 148 -4.13 -13.91 11.19
CA LYS A 148 -3.34 -14.27 10.00
C LYS A 148 -1.84 -14.10 10.23
N ALA A 149 -1.42 -13.08 10.97
CA ALA A 149 0.00 -12.84 11.23
C ALA A 149 0.56 -13.90 12.20
N LYS A 150 -0.22 -14.29 13.22
CA LYS A 150 0.13 -15.41 14.11
C LYS A 150 0.36 -16.71 13.33
N THR A 151 -0.57 -17.05 12.43
CA THR A 151 -0.45 -18.26 11.60
C THR A 151 0.80 -18.22 10.73
N TRP A 152 1.03 -17.10 10.03
CA TRP A 152 2.16 -16.96 9.13
C TRP A 152 3.51 -16.88 9.88
N LEU A 153 3.55 -16.24 11.04
CA LEU A 153 4.71 -16.25 11.93
C LEU A 153 5.09 -17.67 12.37
N GLY A 154 4.11 -18.48 12.77
CA GLY A 154 4.35 -19.88 13.13
C GLY A 154 4.98 -20.67 11.98
N LYS A 155 4.44 -20.51 10.77
CA LYS A 155 5.00 -21.13 9.55
C LYS A 155 6.42 -20.65 9.24
N ALA A 156 6.69 -19.35 9.37
CA ALA A 156 8.03 -18.77 9.17
C ALA A 156 9.04 -19.32 10.17
N LYS A 157 8.69 -19.38 11.47
CA LYS A 157 9.58 -19.93 12.51
C LYS A 157 9.89 -21.40 12.27
N ALA A 158 8.90 -22.21 11.89
CA ALA A 158 9.11 -23.62 11.56
C ALA A 158 10.11 -23.80 10.40
N LYS A 159 9.94 -23.03 9.31
CA LYS A 159 10.86 -23.07 8.16
C LYS A 159 12.28 -22.63 8.51
N THR A 160 12.43 -21.55 9.27
CA THR A 160 13.75 -21.10 9.74
C THR A 160 14.45 -22.17 10.58
N GLY A 161 13.71 -22.87 11.45
CA GLY A 161 14.24 -23.98 12.27
C GLY A 161 14.67 -25.20 11.44
N GLU A 162 13.85 -25.66 10.50
CA GLU A 162 14.14 -26.80 9.61
C GLU A 162 15.42 -26.59 8.78
N HIS A 163 15.67 -25.37 8.31
CA HIS A 163 16.87 -25.03 7.54
C HIS A 163 18.12 -24.95 8.43
N ALA A 164 18.00 -24.44 9.66
CA ALA A 164 19.11 -24.36 10.59
C ALA A 164 19.62 -25.74 11.03
N THR A 165 18.75 -26.74 11.14
CA THR A 165 19.15 -28.12 11.48
C THR A 165 19.80 -28.85 10.31
N LYS A 166 19.33 -28.63 9.07
CA LYS A 166 19.93 -29.24 7.86
C LYS A 166 21.35 -28.73 7.56
N GLY A 167 21.64 -27.47 7.86
CA GLY A 167 22.98 -26.88 7.67
C GLY A 167 24.04 -27.34 8.69
N ARG A 168 23.64 -28.00 9.79
CA ARG A 168 24.57 -28.50 10.83
C ARG A 168 24.93 -29.98 10.67
N GLY A 169 24.37 -30.68 9.68
CA GLY A 169 24.52 -32.12 9.49
C GLY A 169 25.72 -32.58 8.64
N VAL A 170 26.63 -31.69 8.24
CA VAL A 170 27.84 -32.04 7.45
C VAL A 170 29.08 -31.55 8.19
N ARG A 171 29.40 -32.19 9.31
CA ARG A 171 30.71 -32.20 9.97
C ARG A 171 30.78 -33.52 10.73
N GLY A 172 31.11 -34.58 10.01
CA GLY A 172 31.38 -35.92 10.50
C GLY A 172 32.39 -36.56 9.57
#